data_AF-A0A850MUT1-F1
#
_entry.id   AF-A0A850MUT1-F1
#
_cell.length_a   1.000
_cell.length_b   1.000
_cell.length_c   1.000
_cell.angle_alpha   90.00
_cell.angle_beta   90.00
_cell.angle_gamma   90.00
#
_symmetry.space_group_name_H-M   'P 1'
#
loop_
_entity.id
_entity.type
_entity.pdbx_description
1 polymer ?
#
loop_
_entity_poly.entity_id
_entity_poly.type
_entity_poly.pdbx_seq_one_letter_code
_entity_poly.pdbx_strand_id
1 'polypeptide(L)' 'MEEKDEIWEKVKRDFTNDPALQEVHYARLKIHEQTKDMSDEEYIEFIKMKAKKLIGENITQTTSSH' A
#
# COMPACT_ATOMS: atom_id res chain seq x y z
N MET A 1 4.46 -14.86 -5.66
CA MET A 1 4.38 -15.24 -4.24
C MET A 1 4.67 -13.97 -3.48
N GLU A 2 3.63 -13.30 -2.96
CA GLU A 2 3.80 -12.00 -2.28
C GLU A 2 4.64 -12.21 -1.03
N GLU A 3 5.77 -11.52 -0.94
CA GLU A 3 6.58 -11.43 0.29
C GLU A 3 5.71 -10.76 1.36
N LYS A 4 5.05 -11.59 2.17
CA LYS A 4 4.30 -11.14 3.34
C LYS A 4 5.31 -10.86 4.44
N ASP A 5 5.47 -9.58 4.74
CA ASP A 5 6.46 -9.05 5.67
C ASP A 5 6.05 -9.22 7.15
N GLU A 6 6.94 -8.82 8.06
CA GLU A 6 6.73 -8.94 9.51
C GLU A 6 5.47 -8.21 10.01
N ILE A 7 5.05 -7.16 9.29
CA ILE A 7 3.84 -6.38 9.61
C ILE A 7 2.60 -7.23 9.36
N TRP A 8 2.54 -7.96 8.24
CA TRP A 8 1.41 -8.85 7.93
C TRP A 8 1.24 -9.96 8.97
N GLU A 9 2.34 -10.58 9.42
CA GLU A 9 2.25 -11.64 10.43
C GLU A 9 1.82 -11.11 11.80
N LYS A 10 2.15 -9.86 12.13
CA LYS A 10 1.61 -9.20 13.33
C LYS A 10 0.10 -8.98 13.20
N VAL A 11 -0.35 -8.43 12.08
CA VAL A 11 -1.78 -8.17 11.82
C VAL A 11 -2.63 -9.44 11.88
N LYS A 12 -2.15 -10.56 11.33
CA LYS A 12 -2.84 -11.85 11.42
C LYS A 12 -3.02 -12.35 12.85
N ARG A 13 -2.05 -12.09 13.73
CA ARG A 13 -2.16 -12.44 15.16
C ARG A 13 -3.16 -11.54 15.87
N ASP A 14 -3.16 -10.25 15.55
CA ASP A 14 -4.02 -9.26 16.21
C ASP A 14 -5.50 -9.39 15.77
N PHE A 15 -5.76 -9.81 14.54
CA PHE A 15 -7.10 -9.88 13.95
C PHE A 15 -7.43 -11.24 13.33
N THR A 16 -7.16 -12.35 14.02
CA THR A 16 -7.18 -13.71 13.45
C THR A 16 -8.46 -14.10 12.68
N ASN A 17 -9.63 -13.60 13.10
CA ASN A 17 -10.93 -14.01 12.55
C ASN A 17 -11.61 -12.93 11.70
N ASP A 18 -10.94 -11.80 11.43
CA ASP A 18 -11.51 -10.71 10.64
C ASP A 18 -10.57 -10.34 9.48
N PRO A 19 -10.71 -11.00 8.32
CA PRO A 19 -9.88 -10.74 7.15
C PRO A 19 -9.97 -9.30 6.64
N ALA A 20 -11.15 -8.68 6.72
CA ALA A 20 -11.33 -7.29 6.29
C ALA A 20 -10.54 -6.34 7.18
N LEU A 21 -10.59 -6.56 8.50
CA LEU A 21 -9.82 -5.77 9.45
C LEU A 21 -8.32 -6.03 9.34
N GLN A 22 -7.90 -7.26 9.01
CA GLN A 22 -6.50 -7.56 8.69
C GLN A 22 -6.01 -6.70 7.51
N GLU A 23 -6.73 -6.70 6.39
CA GLU A 23 -6.32 -5.94 5.20
C GLU A 23 -6.22 -4.44 5.45
N VAL A 24 -7.25 -3.85 6.08
CA VAL A 24 -7.28 -2.42 6.39
C VAL A 24 -6.16 -2.05 7.36
N HIS A 25 -5.96 -2.86 8.42
CA HIS A 25 -4.93 -2.58 9.41
C HIS A 25 -3.52 -2.70 8.83
N TYR A 26 -3.28 -3.72 8.01
CA TYR A 26 -2.02 -3.89 7.29
C TYR A 26 -1.73 -2.71 6.37
N ALA A 27 -2.70 -2.30 5.54
CA ALA A 27 -2.54 -1.15 4.66
C ALA A 27 -2.21 0.13 5.45
N ARG A 28 -2.90 0.35 6.58
CA ARG A 28 -2.64 1.49 7.47
C ARG A 28 -1.21 1.47 8.02
N LEU A 29 -0.73 0.32 8.51
CA LEU A 29 0.62 0.19 9.05
C LEU A 29 1.68 0.38 7.98
N LYS A 30 1.48 -0.15 6.76
CA LYS A 30 2.41 0.06 5.65
C LYS A 30 2.51 1.53 5.26
N ILE A 31 1.38 2.24 5.19
CA ILE A 31 1.39 3.69 4.92
C ILE A 31 2.13 4.41 6.04
N HIS A 32 1.81 4.11 7.30
CA HIS A 32 2.47 4.73 8.44
C HIS A 32 3.98 4.53 8.42
N GLU A 33 4.47 3.30 8.25
CA GLU A 33 5.91 3.03 8.19
C GLU A 33 6.60 3.72 7.00
N GLN A 34 5.90 3.87 5.88
CA GLN A 34 6.42 4.58 4.71
C GLN A 34 6.49 6.09 4.93
N THR A 35 5.64 6.66 5.80
CA THR A 35 5.47 8.11 5.91
C THR A 35 5.78 8.69 7.29
N LYS A 36 6.18 7.86 8.27
CA LYS A 36 6.33 8.25 9.69
C LYS A 36 7.34 9.37 9.94
N ASP A 37 8.33 9.53 9.06
CA ASP A 37 9.40 10.52 9.19
C ASP A 37 9.36 11.57 8.06
N MET A 38 8.28 11.61 7.27
CA MET A 38 8.11 12.58 6.20
C MET A 38 7.59 13.91 6.74
N SER A 39 8.11 15.01 6.20
CA SER A 39 7.45 16.31 6.24
C SER A 39 6.15 16.31 5.42
N ASP A 40 5.31 17.33 5.62
CA ASP A 40 4.07 17.50 4.86
C ASP A 40 4.35 17.64 3.35
N GLU A 41 5.42 18.34 2.96
CA GLU A 41 5.83 18.46 1.57
C GLU A 41 6.26 17.12 0.96
N GLU A 42 7.06 16.33 1.68
CA GLU A 42 7.49 15.00 1.25
C GLU A 42 6.30 14.04 1.12
N TYR A 43 5.34 14.12 2.05
CA TYR A 43 4.13 13.33 2.00
C TYR A 43 3.28 13.68 0.77
N ILE A 44 3.13 14.97 0.44
CA ILE A 44 2.41 15.41 -0.77
C ILE A 44 3.07 14.85 -2.03
N GLU A 45 4.40 14.93 -2.14
CA GLU A 45 5.13 14.39 -3.28
C GLU A 45 5.04 12.86 -3.37
N PHE A 46 5.08 12.17 -2.22
CA PHE A 46 4.86 10.72 -2.16
C PHE A 46 3.48 10.32 -2.72
N ILE A 47 2.41 11.03 -2.33
CA ILE A 47 1.06 10.77 -2.85
C ILE A 47 0.98 11.06 -4.35
N LYS A 48 1.55 12.17 -4.84
CA LYS A 48 1.60 12.48 -6.27
C LYS A 48 2.33 11.39 -7.07
N MET A 49 3.45 10.89 -6.57
CA MET A 49 4.21 9.81 -7.19
C MET A 49 3.38 8.51 -7.29
N LYS A 50 2.73 8.11 -6.19
CA LYS A 50 1.86 6.92 -6.16
C LYS A 50 0.69 7.05 -7.14
N ALA A 51 0.05 8.22 -7.19
CA ALA A 51 -1.03 8.50 -8.14
C ALA A 51 -0.55 8.41 -9.59
N LYS A 52 0.61 9.01 -9.93
CA LYS A 52 1.20 8.92 -11.27
C LYS A 52 1.50 7.48 -11.67
N LYS A 53 2.03 6.66 -10.76
CA LYS A 53 2.30 5.24 -11.03
C LYS A 53 1.04 4.47 -11.39
N LEU A 54 -0.04 4.64 -10.61
CA LEU A 54 -1.33 3.99 -10.88
C LEU A 54 -1.94 4.42 -12.22
N ILE A 55 -1.88 5.71 -12.54
CA ILE A 55 -2.39 6.23 -13.81
C ILE A 55 -1.54 5.72 -14.99
N GLY A 56 -0.21 5.68 -14.84
CA GLY A 56 0.71 5.17 -15.87
C GLY A 56 0.54 3.67 -16.15
N GLU A 57 0.36 2.86 -15.11
CA GLU A 57 0.12 1.41 -15.23
C GLU A 57 -1.20 1.10 -15.95
N ASN A 58 -2.24 1.90 -15.70
CA ASN A 58 -3.55 1.76 -16.36
C ASN A 58 -3.49 2.08 -17.88
N ILE A 59 -2.59 2.97 -18.31
CA ILE A 59 -2.40 3.28 -19.73
C ILE A 59 -1.68 2.12 -20.45
N THR A 60 -0.70 1.48 -19.81
CA THR A 60 0.02 0.35 -20.41
C THR A 60 -0.79 -0.94 -20.51
N GLN A 61 -1.75 -1.19 -19.60
CA GLN A 61 -2.60 -2.39 -19.65
C GLN A 61 -3.68 -2.33 -20.74
N THR A 62 -4.11 -1.12 -21.13
CA THR A 62 -5.15 -0.94 -22.17
C THR A 62 -4.63 -1.10 -23.59
N THR A 63 -3.31 -0.98 -23.81
CA THR A 63 -2.68 -1.14 -25.13
C THR A 63 -2.23 -2.57 -25.46
N SER A 64 -2.34 -3.53 -24.53
CA SER A 64 -1.89 -4.92 -24.72
C SER A 64 -3.01 -5.92 -25.07
N SER A 65 -4.21 -5.42 -25.40
CA SER A 65 -5.34 -6.22 -25.86
C SER A 65 -5.69 -5.86 -27.30
N HIS A 66 -4.86 -6.23 -28.27
CA HIS A 66 -5.20 -6.31 -29.71
C HIS A 66 -4.49 -7.53 -30.32
#